data_AF-A0A3G8ZEN4-F1
#
_entry.id   AF-A0A3G8ZEN4-F1
#
_cell.length_a   1.000
_cell.length_b   1.000
_cell.length_c   1.000
_cell.angle_alpha   90.00
_cell.angle_beta   90.00
_cell.angle_gamma   90.00
#
_symmetry.space_group_name_H-M   'P 1'
#
loop_
_entity.id
_entity.type
_entity.pdbx_description
1 polymer ?
#
loop_
_entity_poly.entity_id
_entity_poly.type
_entity_poly.pdbx_seq_one_letter_code
_entity_poly.pdbx_strand_id
1 'polypeptide(L)'
;MQIKKSKYLFFYHRNFPDISINNLINEDLALTNQIVAIPILYGKEVIISKEEFEYVNNIKETEWIYVEDFQHPNLLKYGLVLCDLPEFELFVKREEQLVNDKWHIYAALYNFMTKWKDIDVNFVEKNVMLNPKEEMEVLIDLNGVPPTHFFKVENPKEIKKISYDDYSNDDFFKVLLNRKTARNFDTNKQLSFKDFSNILKYTFGVHGYCNTYGDKIKSVKKTSPSGGGLHPTEVYMLVLRVENLKHGLYHYNIEDESLYMIKEYTLEEAMEKSRFFSAGQEYTSFSSVMFFLATRYYRNYWKYRKNSAAYGVTIRDAAHLCQTLYLICSKLGLGSFTAAINHSNIEEEIGLDPYKQGVVMMAGCGIMNPTPKIDLEPKFDSYLD
;
A
#
# COMPACT_ATOMS: atom_id res chain seq x y z
N MET A 1 -33.45 16.23 -12.66
CA MET A 1 -32.60 15.04 -12.35
C MET A 1 -32.90 14.58 -10.94
N GLN A 2 -32.54 13.35 -10.56
CA GLN A 2 -32.63 12.90 -9.17
C GLN A 2 -31.26 12.96 -8.51
N ILE A 3 -31.25 13.42 -7.26
CA ILE A 3 -30.02 13.51 -6.46
C ILE A 3 -30.20 12.90 -5.07
N LYS A 4 -29.08 12.51 -4.45
CA LYS A 4 -29.01 12.19 -3.02
C LYS A 4 -27.63 12.50 -2.45
N LYS A 5 -27.52 12.63 -1.13
CA LYS A 5 -26.23 12.83 -0.46
C LYS A 5 -25.40 11.53 -0.50
N SER A 6 -24.09 11.66 -0.72
CA SER A 6 -23.15 10.54 -0.61
C SER A 6 -23.04 10.05 0.84
N LYS A 7 -23.09 8.73 1.03
CA LYS A 7 -22.93 8.03 2.32
C LYS A 7 -21.49 8.06 2.82
N TYR A 8 -20.52 8.13 1.91
CA TYR A 8 -19.09 8.07 2.22
C TYR A 8 -18.47 9.46 2.13
N LEU A 9 -18.92 10.34 3.03
CA LEU A 9 -18.57 11.75 3.05
C LEU A 9 -18.33 12.23 4.49
N PHE A 10 -17.24 12.96 4.70
CA PHE A 10 -16.94 13.67 5.95
C PHE A 10 -16.76 15.16 5.71
N PHE A 11 -16.86 15.93 6.78
CA PHE A 11 -16.56 17.37 6.79
C PHE A 11 -15.73 17.71 8.03
N TYR A 12 -14.82 18.68 7.89
CA TYR A 12 -14.14 19.32 9.01
C TYR A 12 -13.78 20.77 8.68
N HIS A 13 -13.37 21.50 9.70
CA HIS A 13 -12.96 22.91 9.58
C HIS A 13 -11.44 23.03 9.66
N ARG A 14 -10.85 23.89 8.81
CA ARG A 14 -9.40 24.12 8.76
C ARG A 14 -9.12 25.60 8.53
N ASN A 15 -8.18 26.18 9.30
CA ASN A 15 -7.76 27.58 9.15
C ASN A 15 -6.50 27.66 8.27
N PHE A 16 -6.66 28.07 7.01
CA PHE A 16 -5.54 28.27 6.06
C PHE A 16 -5.79 29.54 5.23
N PRO A 17 -4.74 30.14 4.61
CA PRO A 17 -4.92 31.29 3.75
C PRO A 17 -5.87 30.97 2.60
N ASP A 18 -6.78 31.88 2.26
CA ASP A 18 -7.60 31.74 1.05
C ASP A 18 -6.76 32.19 -0.16
N ILE A 19 -6.31 31.21 -0.95
CA ILE A 19 -5.45 31.39 -2.11
C ILE A 19 -6.28 31.60 -3.39
N SER A 20 -7.51 32.10 -3.28
CA SER A 20 -8.28 32.53 -4.45
C SER A 20 -7.51 33.59 -5.24
N ILE A 21 -7.70 33.61 -6.57
CA ILE A 21 -7.00 34.54 -7.47
C ILE A 21 -7.18 36.00 -6.99
N ASN A 22 -8.37 36.35 -6.49
CA ASN A 22 -8.65 37.68 -5.99
C ASN A 22 -7.80 38.03 -4.75
N ASN A 23 -7.68 37.11 -3.80
CA ASN A 23 -6.89 37.34 -2.58
C ASN A 23 -5.39 37.30 -2.84
N LEU A 24 -4.94 36.45 -3.79
CA LEU A 24 -3.57 36.47 -4.29
C LEU A 24 -3.20 37.81 -4.92
N ILE A 25 -4.08 38.37 -5.76
CA ILE A 25 -3.87 39.67 -6.41
C ILE A 25 -3.85 40.80 -5.38
N ASN A 26 -4.67 40.70 -4.34
CA ASN A 26 -4.78 41.72 -3.29
C ASN A 26 -3.77 41.55 -2.15
N GLU A 27 -2.89 40.53 -2.21
CA GLU A 27 -1.97 40.13 -1.14
C GLU A 27 -2.65 39.88 0.23
N ASP A 28 -3.95 39.61 0.23
CA ASP A 28 -4.74 39.35 1.44
C ASP A 28 -4.73 37.85 1.77
N LEU A 29 -3.66 37.42 2.42
CA LEU A 29 -3.42 36.03 2.81
C LEU A 29 -3.89 35.73 4.25
N ALA A 30 -4.90 36.44 4.74
CA ALA A 30 -5.45 36.20 6.07
C ALA A 30 -5.97 34.75 6.20
N LEU A 31 -5.77 34.16 7.38
CA LEU A 31 -6.28 32.83 7.68
C LEU A 31 -7.81 32.88 7.74
N THR A 32 -8.47 32.10 6.88
CA THR A 32 -9.92 31.96 6.87
C THR A 32 -10.30 30.57 7.35
N ASN A 33 -11.40 30.46 8.10
CA ASN A 33 -11.97 29.18 8.47
C ASN A 33 -12.70 28.60 7.26
N GLN A 34 -12.13 27.58 6.65
CA GLN A 34 -12.67 26.94 5.45
C GLN A 34 -13.33 25.60 5.80
N ILE A 35 -14.39 25.25 5.07
CA ILE A 35 -15.06 23.95 5.19
C ILE A 35 -14.38 23.00 4.20
N VAL A 36 -13.78 21.95 4.74
CA VAL A 36 -13.14 20.90 3.96
C VAL A 36 -14.05 19.69 3.94
N ALA A 37 -14.47 19.28 2.75
CA ALA A 37 -15.17 18.04 2.51
C ALA A 37 -14.16 16.92 2.17
N ILE A 38 -14.42 15.73 2.68
CA ILE A 38 -13.67 14.51 2.37
C ILE A 38 -14.59 13.53 1.63
N PRO A 39 -14.82 13.73 0.32
CA PRO A 39 -15.57 12.80 -0.51
C PRO A 39 -14.72 11.55 -0.82
N ILE A 40 -14.96 10.46 -0.09
CA ILE A 40 -14.20 9.21 -0.26
C ILE A 40 -14.33 8.67 -1.69
N LEU A 41 -15.50 8.82 -2.30
CA LEU A 41 -15.77 8.37 -3.67
C LEU A 41 -14.93 9.13 -4.71
N TYR A 42 -14.42 10.31 -4.37
CA TYR A 42 -13.52 11.11 -5.20
C TYR A 42 -12.04 10.89 -4.83
N GLY A 43 -11.75 10.60 -3.55
CA GLY A 43 -10.42 10.24 -3.07
C GLY A 43 -9.48 11.43 -2.82
N LYS A 44 -10.02 12.65 -2.81
CA LYS A 44 -9.28 13.88 -2.50
C LYS A 44 -10.14 14.82 -1.67
N GLU A 45 -9.48 15.60 -0.80
CA GLU A 45 -10.12 16.69 -0.09
C GLU A 45 -10.52 17.80 -1.06
N VAL A 46 -11.67 18.42 -0.81
CA VAL A 46 -12.12 19.60 -1.56
C VAL A 46 -12.63 20.65 -0.60
N ILE A 47 -12.33 21.91 -0.88
CA ILE A 47 -12.89 23.06 -0.16
C ILE A 47 -14.24 23.37 -0.79
N ILE A 48 -15.24 23.60 0.06
CA ILE A 48 -16.59 23.97 -0.37
C ILE A 48 -17.05 25.24 0.34
N SER A 49 -17.99 25.95 -0.28
CA SER A 49 -18.59 27.13 0.33
C SER A 49 -19.52 26.75 1.49
N LYS A 50 -19.85 27.73 2.34
CA LYS A 50 -20.85 27.56 3.39
C LYS A 50 -22.23 27.20 2.82
N GLU A 51 -22.60 27.83 1.70
CA GLU A 51 -23.84 27.56 0.98
C GLU A 51 -23.88 26.11 0.46
N GLU A 52 -22.79 25.65 -0.17
CA GLU A 52 -22.65 24.26 -0.64
C GLU A 52 -22.75 23.26 0.53
N PHE A 53 -22.11 23.56 1.66
CA PHE A 53 -22.19 22.73 2.87
C PHE A 53 -23.62 22.65 3.42
N GLU A 54 -24.30 23.79 3.56
CA GLU A 54 -25.70 23.85 4.02
C GLU A 54 -26.62 23.09 3.06
N TYR A 55 -26.40 23.22 1.76
CA TYR A 55 -27.14 22.50 0.74
C TYR A 55 -26.97 20.98 0.87
N VAL A 56 -25.73 20.48 0.97
CA VAL A 56 -25.47 19.04 1.17
C VAL A 56 -26.11 18.54 2.47
N ASN A 57 -26.02 19.32 3.55
CA ASN A 57 -26.57 18.93 4.85
C ASN A 57 -28.10 18.79 4.82
N ASN A 58 -28.79 19.57 3.98
CA ASN A 58 -30.24 19.51 3.79
C ASN A 58 -30.71 18.35 2.90
N ILE A 59 -29.80 17.66 2.19
CA ILE A 59 -30.13 16.49 1.38
C ILE A 59 -30.04 15.20 2.21
N LYS A 60 -31.03 14.32 2.04
CA LYS A 60 -31.04 12.99 2.65
C LYS A 60 -30.04 12.04 1.97
N GLU A 61 -29.46 11.14 2.75
CA GLU A 61 -28.52 10.11 2.26
C GLU A 61 -29.23 8.93 1.59
N THR A 62 -30.42 8.57 2.09
CA THR A 62 -31.11 7.30 1.75
C THR A 62 -32.21 7.45 0.72
N GLU A 63 -32.57 8.67 0.33
CA GLU A 63 -33.70 8.96 -0.54
C GLU A 63 -33.23 9.82 -1.72
N TRP A 64 -33.56 9.37 -2.94
CA TRP A 64 -33.41 10.16 -4.15
C TRP A 64 -34.52 11.22 -4.19
N ILE A 65 -34.14 12.48 -4.39
CA ILE A 65 -35.06 13.60 -4.53
C ILE A 65 -34.97 14.19 -5.93
N TYR A 66 -36.10 14.59 -6.49
CA TYR A 66 -36.12 15.28 -7.78
C TYR A 66 -35.73 16.75 -7.59
N VAL A 67 -34.82 17.23 -8.43
CA VAL A 67 -34.43 18.64 -8.54
C VAL A 67 -34.50 19.05 -10.00
N GLU A 68 -35.26 20.11 -10.26
CA GLU A 68 -35.47 20.66 -11.60
C GLU A 68 -34.28 21.51 -12.06
N ASP A 69 -33.83 22.44 -11.21
CA ASP A 69 -32.71 23.35 -11.49
C ASP A 69 -31.67 23.31 -10.36
N PHE A 70 -30.47 22.80 -10.67
CA PHE A 70 -29.45 22.50 -9.68
C PHE A 70 -28.27 23.46 -9.78
N GLN A 71 -28.08 24.24 -8.72
CA GLN A 71 -27.17 25.40 -8.71
C GLN A 71 -25.72 25.07 -8.31
N HIS A 72 -25.40 23.84 -7.91
CA HIS A 72 -24.12 23.50 -7.27
C HIS A 72 -23.31 22.43 -8.02
N PRO A 73 -22.92 22.62 -9.29
CA PRO A 73 -22.31 21.59 -10.13
C PRO A 73 -21.04 20.95 -9.53
N ASN A 74 -20.30 21.67 -8.69
CA ASN A 74 -19.13 21.15 -7.98
C ASN A 74 -19.48 19.97 -7.05
N LEU A 75 -20.67 19.98 -6.43
CA LEU A 75 -21.10 18.89 -5.54
C LEU A 75 -21.26 17.57 -6.30
N LEU A 76 -21.69 17.62 -7.57
CA LEU A 76 -21.77 16.45 -8.46
C LEU A 76 -20.39 16.07 -8.98
N LYS A 77 -19.61 17.05 -9.43
CA LYS A 77 -18.25 16.86 -9.95
C LYS A 77 -17.34 16.11 -8.97
N TYR A 78 -17.46 16.40 -7.68
CA TYR A 78 -16.64 15.79 -6.63
C TYR A 78 -17.37 14.67 -5.86
N GLY A 79 -18.58 14.28 -6.28
CA GLY A 79 -19.32 13.16 -5.69
C GLY A 79 -19.76 13.38 -4.23
N LEU A 80 -19.93 14.64 -3.79
CA LEU A 80 -20.55 14.96 -2.50
C LEU A 80 -22.06 14.68 -2.56
N VAL A 81 -22.64 14.98 -3.72
CA VAL A 81 -24.01 14.65 -4.10
C VAL A 81 -23.95 13.71 -5.29
N LEU A 82 -24.73 12.63 -5.23
CA LEU A 82 -24.88 11.65 -6.29
C LEU A 82 -26.05 12.05 -7.19
N CYS A 83 -25.93 11.77 -8.49
CA CYS A 83 -26.92 12.10 -9.51
C CYS A 83 -27.21 10.86 -10.38
N ASP A 84 -28.47 10.71 -10.82
CA ASP A 84 -28.94 9.60 -11.65
C ASP A 84 -28.66 9.77 -13.15
N LEU A 85 -28.08 10.90 -13.56
CA LEU A 85 -27.69 11.13 -14.96
C LEU A 85 -26.44 10.32 -15.35
N PRO A 86 -26.36 9.79 -16.59
CA PRO A 86 -25.28 8.91 -17.04
C PRO A 86 -23.86 9.47 -16.84
N GLU A 87 -23.66 10.77 -17.01
CA GLU A 87 -22.36 11.44 -16.85
C GLU A 87 -21.83 11.43 -15.40
N PHE A 88 -22.70 11.19 -14.40
CA PHE A 88 -22.35 11.13 -12.97
C PHE A 88 -22.47 9.72 -12.37
N GLU A 89 -22.78 8.72 -13.19
CA GLU A 89 -23.03 7.33 -12.76
C GLU A 89 -21.83 6.71 -12.01
N LEU A 90 -20.61 7.19 -12.28
CA LEU A 90 -19.38 6.69 -11.67
C LEU A 90 -19.45 6.70 -10.13
N PHE A 91 -19.90 7.80 -9.52
CA PHE A 91 -19.95 7.90 -8.06
C PHE A 91 -21.06 7.03 -7.46
N VAL A 92 -22.18 6.87 -8.16
CA VAL A 92 -23.24 5.93 -7.78
C VAL A 92 -22.70 4.50 -7.74
N LYS A 93 -22.04 4.06 -8.82
CA LYS A 93 -21.42 2.72 -8.92
C LYS A 93 -20.38 2.48 -7.82
N ARG A 94 -19.54 3.49 -7.53
CA ARG A 94 -18.55 3.42 -6.46
C ARG A 94 -19.20 3.23 -5.09
N GLU A 95 -20.23 4.01 -4.77
CA GLU A 95 -20.96 3.86 -3.50
C GLU A 95 -21.64 2.50 -3.39
N GLU A 96 -22.32 2.06 -4.45
CA GLU A 96 -22.96 0.74 -4.51
C GLU A 96 -21.95 -0.38 -4.26
N GLN A 97 -20.76 -0.30 -4.86
CA GLN A 97 -19.68 -1.26 -4.62
C GLN A 97 -19.28 -1.31 -3.14
N LEU A 98 -19.06 -0.15 -2.50
CA LEU A 98 -18.69 -0.10 -1.07
C LEU A 98 -19.79 -0.68 -0.16
N VAL A 99 -21.06 -0.36 -0.45
CA VAL A 99 -22.22 -0.87 0.29
C VAL A 99 -22.40 -2.39 0.09
N ASN A 100 -22.23 -2.87 -1.14
CA ASN A 100 -22.33 -4.28 -1.49
C ASN A 100 -21.24 -5.10 -0.82
N ASP A 101 -20.01 -4.58 -0.82
CA ASP A 101 -18.85 -5.24 -0.22
C ASP A 101 -18.76 -5.06 1.30
N LYS A 102 -19.75 -4.40 1.91
CA LYS A 102 -19.88 -4.26 3.37
C LYS A 102 -18.74 -3.48 4.02
N TRP A 103 -18.21 -2.49 3.33
CA TRP A 103 -17.19 -1.60 3.87
C TRP A 103 -17.67 -0.85 5.10
N HIS A 104 -16.78 -0.70 6.08
CA HIS A 104 -16.92 0.31 7.12
C HIS A 104 -16.42 1.67 6.63
N ILE A 105 -17.09 2.75 7.00
CA ILE A 105 -16.78 4.09 6.50
C ILE A 105 -15.36 4.57 6.88
N TYR A 106 -14.88 4.34 8.11
CA TYR A 106 -13.50 4.69 8.50
C TYR A 106 -12.43 3.86 7.78
N ALA A 107 -12.75 2.61 7.44
CA ALA A 107 -11.82 1.78 6.69
C ALA A 107 -11.73 2.26 5.24
N ALA A 108 -12.86 2.62 4.64
CA ALA A 108 -12.89 3.27 3.33
C ALA A 108 -12.14 4.60 3.36
N LEU A 109 -12.39 5.45 4.37
CA LEU A 109 -11.68 6.71 4.57
C LEU A 109 -10.16 6.49 4.57
N TYR A 110 -9.65 5.59 5.42
CA TYR A 110 -8.23 5.30 5.47
C TYR A 110 -7.72 4.79 4.11
N ASN A 111 -8.34 3.77 3.53
CA ASN A 111 -7.90 3.18 2.27
C ASN A 111 -7.83 4.19 1.11
N PHE A 112 -8.87 5.01 0.91
CA PHE A 112 -8.94 5.88 -0.26
C PHE A 112 -8.22 7.21 -0.06
N MET A 113 -8.09 7.70 1.18
CA MET A 113 -7.48 9.00 1.44
C MET A 113 -5.98 8.93 1.75
N THR A 114 -5.41 7.74 2.00
CA THR A 114 -3.96 7.60 2.28
C THR A 114 -3.16 6.96 1.15
N LYS A 115 -3.79 6.61 0.02
CA LYS A 115 -3.09 6.05 -1.14
C LYS A 115 -2.32 7.15 -1.87
N TRP A 116 -1.02 6.96 -1.99
CA TRP A 116 -0.18 7.83 -2.81
C TRP A 116 -0.42 7.61 -4.29
N LYS A 117 -0.30 8.71 -5.03
CA LYS A 117 -0.37 8.78 -6.49
C LYS A 117 0.60 9.87 -6.96
N ASP A 118 1.42 9.55 -7.95
CA ASP A 118 2.35 10.49 -8.59
C ASP A 118 3.33 11.16 -7.61
N ILE A 119 3.72 10.45 -6.54
CA ILE A 119 4.70 10.93 -5.55
C ILE A 119 6.13 10.53 -5.97
N ASP A 120 7.08 11.45 -5.82
CA ASP A 120 8.52 11.17 -5.78
C ASP A 120 9.03 11.59 -4.40
N VAL A 121 9.61 10.65 -3.64
CA VAL A 121 10.11 10.90 -2.27
C VAL A 121 11.54 11.43 -2.27
N ASN A 122 12.23 11.47 -3.41
CA ASN A 122 13.51 12.16 -3.46
C ASN A 122 13.24 13.66 -3.33
N PHE A 123 13.58 14.23 -2.18
CA PHE A 123 13.56 15.68 -1.93
C PHE A 123 14.65 16.43 -2.70
N VAL A 124 15.04 15.93 -3.87
CA VAL A 124 16.28 16.27 -4.57
C VAL A 124 15.93 16.96 -5.88
N GLU A 125 16.15 18.27 -5.92
CA GLU A 125 16.34 18.99 -7.18
C GLU A 125 17.43 18.27 -8.00
N LYS A 126 17.16 18.15 -9.31
CA LYS A 126 17.76 17.26 -10.32
C LYS A 126 19.30 17.16 -10.42
N ASN A 127 20.13 17.75 -9.56
CA ASN A 127 21.60 17.75 -9.73
C ASN A 127 22.45 17.54 -8.46
N VAL A 128 21.91 17.07 -7.34
CA VAL A 128 22.74 16.71 -6.17
C VAL A 128 22.24 15.40 -5.58
N MET A 129 22.96 14.28 -5.76
CA MET A 129 22.75 13.14 -4.86
C MET A 129 23.13 13.59 -3.45
N LEU A 130 22.18 14.09 -2.67
CA LEU A 130 22.39 14.36 -1.26
C LEU A 130 22.69 13.03 -0.57
N ASN A 131 23.76 13.01 0.21
CA ASN A 131 24.17 11.83 0.96
C ASN A 131 23.11 11.56 2.05
N PRO A 132 22.57 10.35 2.19
CA PRO A 132 21.60 10.03 3.25
C PRO A 132 22.05 10.42 4.67
N LYS A 133 23.37 10.51 4.90
CA LYS A 133 23.92 11.01 6.17
C LYS A 133 23.62 12.50 6.40
N GLU A 134 23.79 13.33 5.37
CA GLU A 134 23.56 14.78 5.45
C GLU A 134 22.06 15.06 5.69
N GLU A 135 21.16 14.31 5.04
CA GLU A 135 19.72 14.42 5.29
C GLU A 135 19.34 14.06 6.74
N MET A 136 19.94 12.99 7.28
CA MET A 136 19.67 12.61 8.67
C MET A 136 20.29 13.58 9.68
N GLU A 137 21.43 14.19 9.38
CA GLU A 137 22.02 15.25 10.22
C GLU A 137 21.08 16.46 10.30
N VAL A 138 20.52 16.91 9.17
CA VAL A 138 19.51 17.98 9.15
C VAL A 138 18.27 17.61 9.98
N LEU A 139 17.77 16.37 9.86
CA LEU A 139 16.61 15.93 10.64
C LEU A 139 16.91 15.86 12.14
N ILE A 140 18.13 15.49 12.53
CA ILE A 140 18.58 15.48 13.93
C ILE A 140 18.71 16.90 14.46
N ASP A 141 19.23 17.84 13.67
CA ASP A 141 19.33 19.25 14.06
C ASP A 141 17.94 19.88 14.27
N LEU A 142 16.97 19.51 13.42
CA LEU A 142 15.59 20.02 13.51
C LEU A 142 14.75 19.37 14.62
N ASN A 143 14.84 18.05 14.78
CA ASN A 143 13.93 17.29 15.63
C ASN A 143 14.58 16.69 16.89
N GLY A 144 15.91 16.79 17.00
CA GLY A 144 16.71 16.02 17.94
C GLY A 144 16.91 14.56 17.50
N VAL A 145 17.67 13.81 18.31
CA VAL A 145 17.86 12.38 18.09
C VAL A 145 16.56 11.61 18.36
N PRO A 146 16.29 10.50 17.63
CA PRO A 146 15.12 9.69 17.89
C PRO A 146 15.15 9.09 19.31
N PRO A 147 13.97 8.84 19.92
CA PRO A 147 13.90 8.12 21.19
C PRO A 147 14.61 6.76 21.13
N THR A 148 15.17 6.33 22.26
CA THR A 148 15.88 5.04 22.33
C THR A 148 14.96 3.86 22.02
N HIS A 149 15.52 2.84 21.34
CA HIS A 149 14.87 1.54 21.15
C HIS A 149 14.62 0.80 22.47
N PHE A 150 15.35 1.15 23.54
CA PHE A 150 15.28 0.48 24.84
C PHE A 150 14.20 1.10 25.72
N PHE A 151 12.95 0.71 25.49
CA PHE A 151 11.82 1.07 26.35
C PHE A 151 11.93 0.38 27.72
N LYS A 152 11.62 1.11 28.80
CA LYS A 152 11.56 0.58 30.17
C LYS A 152 10.21 0.93 30.80
N VAL A 153 9.58 -0.05 31.45
CA VAL A 153 8.41 0.19 32.29
C VAL A 153 8.88 0.79 33.62
N GLU A 154 8.31 1.92 34.02
CA GLU A 154 8.57 2.52 35.32
C GLU A 154 7.94 1.67 36.43
N ASN A 155 8.69 1.40 37.50
CA ASN A 155 8.25 0.64 38.67
C ASN A 155 7.65 -0.75 38.35
N PRO A 156 8.42 -1.66 37.71
CA PRO A 156 7.95 -3.02 37.46
C PRO A 156 7.68 -3.73 38.79
N LYS A 157 6.55 -4.43 38.88
CA LYS A 157 6.19 -5.18 40.09
C LYS A 157 7.14 -6.35 40.36
N GLU A 158 7.70 -6.94 39.32
CA GLU A 158 8.66 -8.04 39.36
C GLU A 158 9.58 -7.94 38.13
N ILE A 159 10.85 -8.32 38.30
CA ILE A 159 11.82 -8.42 37.20
C ILE A 159 12.37 -9.85 37.18
N LYS A 160 12.13 -10.57 36.08
CA LYS A 160 12.71 -11.88 35.82
C LYS A 160 13.59 -11.81 34.57
N LYS A 161 14.89 -12.07 34.74
CA LYS A 161 15.83 -12.13 33.61
C LYS A 161 15.57 -13.41 32.80
N ILE A 162 15.56 -13.29 31.48
CA ILE A 162 15.42 -14.42 30.56
C ILE A 162 16.81 -14.99 30.26
N SER A 163 16.91 -16.31 30.15
CA SER A 163 18.08 -17.04 29.65
C SER A 163 17.68 -17.87 28.43
N TYR A 164 18.57 -18.01 27.45
CA TYR A 164 18.36 -18.78 26.24
C TYR A 164 19.67 -19.41 25.80
N ASP A 165 19.58 -20.55 25.11
CA ASP A 165 20.73 -21.21 24.50
C ASP A 165 21.10 -20.50 23.18
N ASP A 166 22.38 -20.54 22.83
CA ASP A 166 22.85 -20.03 21.55
C ASP A 166 22.56 -21.04 20.43
N TYR A 167 21.55 -20.73 19.61
CA TYR A 167 21.20 -21.49 18.40
C TYR A 167 21.67 -20.81 17.12
N SER A 168 22.62 -19.88 17.18
CA SER A 168 23.16 -19.19 15.99
C SER A 168 23.72 -20.14 14.92
N ASN A 169 23.98 -21.41 15.27
CA ASN A 169 24.41 -22.44 14.34
C ASN A 169 23.31 -23.30 13.71
N ASP A 170 22.07 -23.24 14.24
CA ASP A 170 20.92 -23.96 13.67
C ASP A 170 20.45 -23.32 12.36
N ASP A 171 19.99 -24.15 11.43
CA ASP A 171 19.60 -23.72 10.08
C ASP A 171 18.49 -22.67 10.06
N PHE A 172 17.48 -22.80 10.94
CA PHE A 172 16.38 -21.85 11.00
C PHE A 172 16.81 -20.55 11.67
N PHE A 173 17.52 -20.62 12.79
CA PHE A 173 18.00 -19.43 13.49
C PHE A 173 19.03 -18.67 12.67
N LYS A 174 19.90 -19.35 11.91
CA LYS A 174 20.78 -18.73 10.90
C LYS A 174 20.01 -17.90 9.89
N VAL A 175 18.90 -18.40 9.37
CA VAL A 175 18.05 -17.63 8.44
C VAL A 175 17.47 -16.40 9.11
N LEU A 176 17.00 -16.51 10.35
CA LEU A 176 16.48 -15.35 11.11
C LEU A 176 17.56 -14.28 11.32
N LEU A 177 18.77 -14.69 11.68
CA LEU A 177 19.91 -13.80 11.95
C LEU A 177 20.48 -13.19 10.67
N ASN A 178 20.51 -13.94 9.57
CA ASN A 178 21.00 -13.46 8.27
C ASN A 178 19.97 -12.64 7.49
N ARG A 179 18.71 -12.65 7.91
CA ARG A 179 17.66 -11.83 7.28
C ARG A 179 18.04 -10.35 7.43
N LYS A 180 18.10 -9.65 6.30
CA LYS A 180 18.39 -8.22 6.22
C LYS A 180 17.59 -7.54 5.12
N THR A 181 17.51 -6.22 5.19
CA THR A 181 16.97 -5.38 4.12
C THR A 181 18.11 -4.96 3.20
N ALA A 182 18.02 -5.32 1.93
CA ALA A 182 19.06 -5.05 0.93
C ALA A 182 18.63 -3.96 -0.05
N ARG A 183 19.56 -3.08 -0.42
CA ARG A 183 19.33 -1.99 -1.38
C ARG A 183 20.38 -1.97 -2.51
N ASN A 184 21.19 -3.02 -2.59
CA ASN A 184 22.21 -3.22 -3.61
C ASN A 184 21.99 -4.56 -4.32
N PHE A 185 21.76 -4.49 -5.63
CA PHE A 185 21.51 -5.66 -6.46
C PHE A 185 22.46 -5.70 -7.65
N ASP A 186 22.85 -6.89 -8.08
CA ASP A 186 23.71 -7.12 -9.23
C ASP A 186 22.88 -7.11 -10.51
N THR A 187 22.94 -6.00 -11.25
CA THR A 187 22.16 -5.79 -12.47
C THR A 187 22.60 -6.64 -13.66
N ASN A 188 23.76 -7.31 -13.57
CA ASN A 188 24.28 -8.19 -14.60
C ASN A 188 23.86 -9.65 -14.41
N LYS A 189 23.19 -9.98 -13.29
CA LYS A 189 22.74 -11.33 -13.00
C LYS A 189 21.23 -11.44 -13.09
N GLN A 190 20.77 -12.63 -13.46
CA GLN A 190 19.37 -13.00 -13.46
C GLN A 190 19.11 -13.98 -12.32
N LEU A 191 17.99 -13.80 -11.64
CA LEU A 191 17.50 -14.75 -10.66
C LEU A 191 17.08 -16.03 -11.40
N SER A 192 17.52 -17.19 -10.90
CA SER A 192 17.15 -18.46 -11.52
C SER A 192 15.63 -18.65 -11.47
N PHE A 193 15.05 -19.22 -12.54
CA PHE A 193 13.61 -19.50 -12.58
C PHE A 193 13.19 -20.45 -11.43
N LYS A 194 14.09 -21.35 -11.03
CA LYS A 194 13.88 -22.27 -9.92
C LYS A 194 13.75 -21.54 -8.58
N ASP A 195 14.67 -20.63 -8.27
CA ASP A 195 14.63 -19.86 -7.02
C ASP A 195 13.43 -18.92 -6.99
N PHE A 196 13.12 -18.28 -8.13
CA PHE A 196 11.91 -17.50 -8.30
C PHE A 196 10.63 -18.32 -8.04
N SER A 197 10.54 -19.53 -8.61
CA SER A 197 9.42 -20.44 -8.38
C SER A 197 9.29 -20.86 -6.92
N ASN A 198 10.42 -21.12 -6.25
CA ASN A 198 10.45 -21.43 -4.81
C ASN A 198 9.94 -20.25 -3.97
N ILE A 199 10.36 -19.02 -4.30
CA ILE A 199 9.86 -17.80 -3.64
C ILE A 199 8.33 -17.74 -3.73
N LEU A 200 7.77 -17.92 -4.94
CA LEU A 200 6.33 -17.88 -5.14
C LEU A 200 5.59 -18.96 -4.35
N LYS A 201 6.03 -20.21 -4.48
CA LYS A 201 5.39 -21.36 -3.84
C LYS A 201 5.41 -21.25 -2.32
N TYR A 202 6.56 -20.97 -1.72
CA TYR A 202 6.71 -20.99 -0.26
C TYR A 202 6.27 -19.69 0.43
N THR A 203 6.13 -18.59 -0.31
CA THR A 203 5.60 -17.33 0.22
C THR A 203 4.09 -17.21 0.01
N PHE A 204 3.62 -17.41 -1.23
CA PHE A 204 2.25 -17.07 -1.63
C PHE A 204 1.38 -18.29 -1.96
N GLY A 205 2.02 -19.42 -2.30
CA GLY A 205 1.36 -20.64 -2.74
C GLY A 205 0.53 -21.33 -1.66
N VAL A 206 -0.33 -22.25 -2.11
CA VAL A 206 -1.16 -23.08 -1.22
C VAL A 206 -0.42 -24.38 -0.88
N HIS A 207 -0.48 -24.79 0.38
CA HIS A 207 0.13 -26.01 0.91
C HIS A 207 -0.90 -27.07 1.31
N GLY A 208 -2.19 -26.73 1.25
CA GLY A 208 -3.26 -27.67 1.55
C GLY A 208 -4.61 -26.99 1.45
N TYR A 209 -5.66 -27.81 1.36
CA TYR A 209 -7.04 -27.38 1.31
C TYR A 209 -7.83 -28.07 2.39
N CYS A 210 -8.84 -27.38 2.92
CA CYS A 210 -9.83 -27.95 3.82
C CYS A 210 -11.21 -27.52 3.35
N ASN A 211 -12.05 -28.49 3.02
CA ASN A 211 -13.46 -28.23 2.78
C ASN A 211 -14.20 -28.26 4.12
N THR A 212 -15.02 -27.26 4.35
CA THR A 212 -15.80 -27.11 5.58
C THR A 212 -17.27 -26.86 5.25
N TYR A 213 -18.15 -27.17 6.20
CA TYR A 213 -19.60 -26.97 6.08
C TYR A 213 -20.25 -27.73 4.91
N GLY A 214 -19.87 -29.00 4.71
CA GLY A 214 -20.41 -29.85 3.64
C GLY A 214 -20.02 -29.34 2.25
N ASP A 215 -18.71 -29.13 2.03
CA ASP A 215 -18.09 -28.64 0.79
C ASP A 215 -18.51 -27.24 0.30
N LYS A 216 -19.30 -26.51 1.09
CA LYS A 216 -19.73 -25.14 0.75
C LYS A 216 -18.58 -24.12 0.82
N ILE A 217 -17.58 -24.36 1.67
CA ILE A 217 -16.45 -23.45 1.85
C ILE A 217 -15.14 -24.20 1.72
N LYS A 218 -14.37 -23.84 0.69
CA LYS A 218 -12.98 -24.26 0.50
C LYS A 218 -12.05 -23.24 1.16
N SER A 219 -11.36 -23.69 2.21
CA SER A 219 -10.28 -22.96 2.87
C SER A 219 -8.93 -23.44 2.38
N VAL A 220 -7.95 -22.54 2.37
CA VAL A 220 -6.56 -22.85 1.97
C VAL A 220 -5.64 -22.75 3.18
N LYS A 221 -4.59 -23.55 3.19
CA LYS A 221 -3.48 -23.45 4.15
C LYS A 221 -2.27 -22.86 3.43
N LYS A 222 -1.74 -21.75 3.95
CA LYS A 222 -0.48 -21.14 3.51
C LYS A 222 0.55 -21.16 4.64
N THR A 223 1.81 -20.88 4.33
CA THR A 223 2.91 -20.73 5.32
C THR A 223 2.70 -19.52 6.21
N SER A 224 2.20 -18.41 5.65
CA SER A 224 1.80 -17.23 6.41
C SER A 224 0.39 -17.37 7.00
N PRO A 225 0.15 -16.90 8.24
CA PRO A 225 -1.19 -16.83 8.80
C PRO A 225 -2.03 -15.75 8.11
N SER A 226 -3.36 -15.91 8.18
CA SER A 226 -4.33 -14.91 7.72
C SER A 226 -5.48 -14.78 8.71
N GLY A 227 -5.97 -13.56 8.93
CA GLY A 227 -7.11 -13.31 9.79
C GLY A 227 -8.33 -14.14 9.38
N GLY A 228 -8.81 -14.99 10.30
CA GLY A 228 -9.93 -15.88 10.05
C GLY A 228 -9.69 -16.95 8.97
N GLY A 229 -8.45 -17.14 8.52
CA GLY A 229 -8.08 -18.09 7.46
C GLY A 229 -8.61 -17.72 6.07
N LEU A 230 -8.86 -16.43 5.81
CA LEU A 230 -9.56 -15.98 4.60
C LEU A 230 -8.62 -15.80 3.39
N HIS A 231 -7.34 -15.53 3.66
CA HIS A 231 -6.27 -15.29 2.69
C HIS A 231 -6.70 -14.36 1.53
N PRO A 232 -7.03 -13.08 1.83
CA PRO A 232 -7.57 -12.16 0.83
C PRO A 232 -6.51 -11.60 -0.14
N THR A 233 -5.23 -11.83 0.11
CA THR A 233 -4.12 -11.21 -0.64
C THR A 233 -3.73 -12.03 -1.87
N GLU A 234 -3.84 -11.38 -3.02
CA GLU A 234 -3.27 -11.78 -4.31
C GLU A 234 -1.88 -11.16 -4.47
N VAL A 235 -1.02 -11.79 -5.29
CA VAL A 235 0.30 -11.24 -5.61
C VAL A 235 0.42 -10.99 -7.11
N TYR A 236 0.72 -9.73 -7.42
CA TYR A 236 1.15 -9.28 -8.73
C TYR A 236 2.64 -8.99 -8.68
N MET A 237 3.32 -8.94 -9.81
CA MET A 237 4.75 -8.70 -9.83
C MET A 237 5.23 -8.01 -11.08
N LEU A 238 6.24 -7.17 -10.92
CA LEU A 238 7.06 -6.63 -12.00
C LEU A 238 8.34 -7.44 -12.06
N VAL A 239 8.51 -8.23 -13.12
CA VAL A 239 9.71 -9.03 -13.38
C VAL A 239 10.69 -8.18 -14.19
N LEU A 240 11.93 -8.05 -13.69
CA LEU A 240 13.01 -7.33 -14.38
C LEU A 240 14.11 -8.28 -14.84
N ARG A 241 14.59 -9.20 -13.99
CA ARG A 241 15.77 -10.05 -14.28
C ARG A 241 15.58 -11.45 -13.72
N VAL A 242 14.71 -12.23 -14.34
CA VAL A 242 14.47 -13.65 -14.01
C VAL A 242 14.73 -14.47 -15.27
N GLU A 243 15.50 -15.55 -15.13
CA GLU A 243 15.79 -16.46 -16.25
C GLU A 243 14.51 -17.00 -16.86
N ASN A 244 14.49 -17.12 -18.20
CA ASN A 244 13.37 -17.67 -18.97
C ASN A 244 12.03 -16.92 -18.84
N LEU A 245 12.02 -15.70 -18.29
CA LEU A 245 10.86 -14.82 -18.27
C LEU A 245 11.14 -13.51 -18.99
N LYS A 246 10.13 -13.01 -19.69
CA LYS A 246 10.19 -11.65 -20.25
C LYS A 246 10.02 -10.61 -19.15
N HIS A 247 10.57 -9.42 -19.35
CA HIS A 247 10.31 -8.29 -18.46
C HIS A 247 8.85 -7.86 -18.58
N GLY A 248 8.20 -7.60 -17.46
CA GLY A 248 6.76 -7.33 -17.51
C GLY A 248 6.02 -7.49 -16.20
N LEU A 249 4.74 -7.15 -16.24
CA LEU A 249 3.79 -7.38 -15.16
C LEU A 249 3.17 -8.77 -15.28
N TYR A 250 3.09 -9.47 -14.16
CA TYR A 250 2.48 -10.79 -14.05
C TYR A 250 1.57 -10.88 -12.82
N HIS A 251 0.62 -11.81 -12.85
CA HIS A 251 -0.11 -12.32 -11.69
C HIS A 251 0.29 -13.76 -11.44
N TYR A 252 0.49 -14.15 -10.18
CA TYR A 252 0.67 -15.55 -9.82
C TYR A 252 -0.67 -16.15 -9.44
N ASN A 253 -1.18 -17.02 -10.30
CA ASN A 253 -2.39 -17.78 -10.03
C ASN A 253 -2.05 -18.97 -9.13
N ILE A 254 -2.60 -18.96 -7.92
CA ILE A 254 -2.38 -20.01 -6.92
C ILE A 254 -3.20 -21.28 -7.15
N GLU A 255 -4.22 -21.23 -8.00
CA GLU A 255 -5.10 -22.37 -8.28
C GLU A 255 -4.42 -23.39 -9.19
N ASP A 256 -3.76 -22.93 -10.24
CA ASP A 256 -3.01 -23.74 -11.20
C ASP A 256 -1.49 -23.56 -11.10
N GLU A 257 -1.03 -22.82 -10.08
CA GLU A 257 0.38 -22.50 -9.80
C GLU A 257 1.13 -21.90 -10.99
N SER A 258 0.44 -21.07 -11.79
CA SER A 258 0.97 -20.51 -13.03
C SER A 258 1.17 -19.00 -12.99
N LEU A 259 1.99 -18.49 -13.91
CA LEU A 259 2.22 -17.06 -14.10
C LEU A 259 1.42 -16.55 -15.29
N TYR A 260 0.56 -15.57 -15.04
CA TYR A 260 -0.22 -14.92 -16.09
C TYR A 260 0.44 -13.59 -16.42
N MET A 261 1.00 -13.48 -17.63
CA MET A 261 1.53 -12.21 -18.12
C MET A 261 0.39 -11.24 -18.37
N ILE A 262 0.48 -10.07 -17.75
CA ILE A 262 -0.48 -8.97 -17.90
C ILE A 262 0.02 -8.01 -18.97
N LYS A 263 1.30 -7.67 -18.92
CA LYS A 263 1.92 -6.70 -19.83
C LYS A 263 3.41 -6.96 -19.97
N GLU A 264 3.89 -6.99 -21.21
CA GLU A 264 5.32 -7.09 -21.53
C GLU A 264 5.95 -5.70 -21.58
N TYR A 265 7.22 -5.61 -21.20
CA TYR A 265 8.03 -4.41 -21.25
C TYR A 265 9.42 -4.70 -21.84
N THR A 266 10.06 -3.65 -22.33
CA THR A 266 11.52 -3.60 -22.40
C THR A 266 12.12 -3.53 -20.99
N LEU A 267 13.42 -3.82 -20.85
CA LEU A 267 14.09 -3.70 -19.55
C LEU A 267 14.09 -2.26 -19.02
N GLU A 268 14.25 -1.28 -19.92
CA GLU A 268 14.25 0.15 -19.58
C GLU A 268 12.89 0.60 -19.03
N GLU A 269 11.80 0.24 -19.71
CA GLU A 269 10.44 0.51 -19.23
C GLU A 269 10.18 -0.16 -17.87
N ALA A 270 10.61 -1.41 -17.68
CA ALA A 270 10.45 -2.10 -16.40
C ALA A 270 11.23 -1.40 -15.27
N MET A 271 12.43 -0.87 -15.54
CA MET A 271 13.21 -0.09 -14.58
C MET A 271 12.53 1.24 -14.24
N GLU A 272 12.00 1.95 -15.24
CA GLU A 272 11.25 3.19 -15.02
C GLU A 272 9.99 2.93 -14.18
N LYS A 273 9.23 1.89 -14.51
CA LYS A 273 8.05 1.46 -13.74
C LYS A 273 8.41 1.10 -12.32
N SER A 274 9.51 0.36 -12.10
CA SER A 274 10.01 0.03 -10.76
C SER A 274 10.20 1.28 -9.92
N ARG A 275 10.96 2.25 -10.43
CA ARG A 275 11.21 3.53 -9.74
C ARG A 275 9.91 4.27 -9.46
N PHE A 276 9.07 4.43 -10.48
CA PHE A 276 7.81 5.16 -10.38
C PHE A 276 6.84 4.55 -9.36
N PHE A 277 6.70 3.22 -9.37
CA PHE A 277 5.90 2.48 -8.40
C PHE A 277 6.44 2.59 -6.99
N SER A 278 7.76 2.66 -6.82
CA SER A 278 8.42 2.91 -5.54
C SER A 278 8.62 4.38 -5.21
N ALA A 279 7.75 5.27 -5.71
CA ALA A 279 7.78 6.70 -5.43
C ALA A 279 9.16 7.35 -5.62
N GLY A 280 9.88 6.99 -6.69
CA GLY A 280 11.18 7.59 -7.02
C GLY A 280 12.41 6.85 -6.49
N GLN A 281 12.26 5.83 -5.64
CA GLN A 281 13.39 5.12 -5.03
C GLN A 281 14.19 4.31 -6.06
N GLU A 282 15.37 4.81 -6.45
CA GLU A 282 16.17 4.26 -7.55
C GLU A 282 16.64 2.82 -7.32
N TYR A 283 16.98 2.44 -6.08
CA TYR A 283 17.52 1.11 -5.79
C TYR A 283 16.59 -0.06 -6.19
N THR A 284 15.29 0.22 -6.36
CA THR A 284 14.32 -0.79 -6.79
C THR A 284 14.55 -1.22 -8.24
N SER A 285 15.03 -0.32 -9.11
CA SER A 285 15.28 -0.57 -10.54
C SER A 285 16.36 -1.62 -10.79
N PHE A 286 17.22 -1.85 -9.79
CA PHE A 286 18.29 -2.84 -9.82
C PHE A 286 17.84 -4.25 -9.41
N SER A 287 16.63 -4.39 -8.84
CA SER A 287 16.12 -5.67 -8.34
C SER A 287 15.83 -6.67 -9.48
N SER A 288 15.67 -7.94 -9.11
CA SER A 288 15.25 -8.98 -10.06
C SER A 288 13.74 -8.99 -10.25
N VAL A 289 12.99 -8.73 -9.18
CA VAL A 289 11.52 -8.72 -9.18
C VAL A 289 10.97 -7.87 -8.04
N MET A 290 9.84 -7.21 -8.30
CA MET A 290 9.00 -6.57 -7.29
C MET A 290 7.65 -7.27 -7.20
N PHE A 291 7.14 -7.47 -6.00
CA PHE A 291 5.86 -8.08 -5.68
C PHE A 291 4.92 -7.02 -5.10
N PHE A 292 3.72 -6.91 -5.67
CA PHE A 292 2.64 -6.04 -5.22
C PHE A 292 1.56 -6.90 -4.57
N LEU A 293 1.37 -6.73 -3.27
CA LEU A 293 0.42 -7.51 -2.48
C LEU A 293 -0.92 -6.76 -2.50
N ALA A 294 -1.87 -7.28 -3.27
CA ALA A 294 -3.17 -6.69 -3.48
C ALA A 294 -4.24 -7.45 -2.69
N THR A 295 -4.98 -6.76 -1.83
CA THR A 295 -6.03 -7.39 -1.03
C THR A 295 -7.37 -7.31 -1.74
N ARG A 296 -8.10 -8.43 -1.78
CA ARG A 296 -9.49 -8.52 -2.23
C ARG A 296 -10.41 -8.17 -1.07
N TYR A 297 -10.88 -6.93 -1.01
CA TYR A 297 -11.55 -6.38 0.18
C TYR A 297 -12.76 -7.22 0.62
N TYR A 298 -13.63 -7.61 -0.32
CA TYR A 298 -14.83 -8.38 0.01
C TYR A 298 -14.52 -9.76 0.60
N ARG A 299 -13.39 -10.39 0.25
CA ARG A 299 -13.00 -11.70 0.82
C ARG A 299 -12.89 -11.64 2.34
N ASN A 300 -12.44 -10.50 2.88
CA ASN A 300 -12.36 -10.26 4.30
C ASN A 300 -13.70 -9.76 4.91
N TYR A 301 -14.35 -8.79 4.24
CA TYR A 301 -15.61 -8.22 4.70
C TYR A 301 -16.82 -9.16 4.58
N TRP A 302 -16.74 -10.22 3.79
CA TRP A 302 -17.73 -11.30 3.77
C TRP A 302 -17.99 -11.85 5.18
N LYS A 303 -16.92 -12.02 5.97
CA LYS A 303 -16.97 -12.44 7.37
C LYS A 303 -17.05 -11.27 8.33
N TYR A 304 -16.15 -10.29 8.21
CA TYR A 304 -15.99 -9.17 9.16
C TYR A 304 -16.75 -7.92 8.72
N ARG A 305 -18.03 -8.10 8.35
CA ARG A 305 -18.92 -7.12 7.74
C ARG A 305 -18.94 -5.79 8.51
N LYS A 306 -18.77 -4.67 7.80
CA LYS A 306 -18.84 -3.30 8.36
C LYS A 306 -18.00 -3.11 9.64
N ASN A 307 -16.95 -3.89 9.85
CA ASN A 307 -16.07 -3.73 10.99
C ASN A 307 -14.85 -2.90 10.58
N SER A 308 -14.58 -1.80 11.27
CA SER A 308 -13.44 -0.92 10.98
C SER A 308 -12.09 -1.64 11.08
N ALA A 309 -11.96 -2.62 11.98
CA ALA A 309 -10.72 -3.36 12.18
C ALA A 309 -10.41 -4.35 11.05
N ALA A 310 -11.39 -4.69 10.21
CA ALA A 310 -11.23 -5.66 9.13
C ALA A 310 -10.16 -5.21 8.12
N TYR A 311 -10.13 -3.93 7.76
CA TYR A 311 -9.08 -3.42 6.86
C TYR A 311 -7.67 -3.51 7.49
N GLY A 312 -7.54 -3.25 8.80
CA GLY A 312 -6.26 -3.47 9.47
C GLY A 312 -5.78 -4.93 9.41
N VAL A 313 -6.70 -5.90 9.34
CA VAL A 313 -6.36 -7.32 9.16
C VAL A 313 -5.73 -7.56 7.79
N THR A 314 -6.21 -6.92 6.73
CA THR A 314 -5.66 -7.13 5.38
C THR A 314 -4.23 -6.62 5.25
N ILE A 315 -3.90 -5.52 5.92
CA ILE A 315 -2.52 -5.02 5.99
C ILE A 315 -1.62 -6.02 6.74
N ARG A 316 -2.08 -6.55 7.88
CA ARG A 316 -1.33 -7.56 8.65
C ARG A 316 -1.10 -8.85 7.86
N ASP A 317 -2.10 -9.30 7.11
CA ASP A 317 -1.97 -10.46 6.22
C ASP A 317 -0.88 -10.23 5.17
N ALA A 318 -0.81 -9.04 4.57
CA ALA A 318 0.27 -8.67 3.65
C ALA A 318 1.64 -8.61 4.35
N ALA A 319 1.70 -8.08 5.58
CA ALA A 319 2.92 -8.02 6.37
C ALA A 319 3.46 -9.42 6.75
N HIS A 320 2.59 -10.37 7.07
CA HIS A 320 2.98 -11.76 7.33
C HIS A 320 3.61 -12.41 6.08
N LEU A 321 2.99 -12.20 4.91
CA LEU A 321 3.52 -12.67 3.64
C LEU A 321 4.87 -12.02 3.33
N CYS A 322 4.99 -10.71 3.56
CA CYS A 322 6.24 -10.00 3.38
C CYS A 322 7.36 -10.54 4.28
N GLN A 323 7.10 -10.81 5.56
CA GLN A 323 8.13 -11.40 6.42
C GLN A 323 8.52 -12.80 5.93
N THR A 324 7.56 -13.61 5.48
CA THR A 324 7.86 -14.92 4.88
C THR A 324 8.74 -14.78 3.65
N LEU A 325 8.47 -13.81 2.78
CA LEU A 325 9.31 -13.49 1.62
C LEU A 325 10.75 -13.20 2.04
N TYR A 326 10.96 -12.36 3.05
CA TYR A 326 12.29 -12.04 3.57
C TYR A 326 13.04 -13.28 4.06
N LEU A 327 12.35 -14.21 4.74
CA LEU A 327 12.97 -15.44 5.24
C LEU A 327 13.32 -16.41 4.10
N ILE A 328 12.46 -16.54 3.09
CA ILE A 328 12.76 -17.35 1.91
C ILE A 328 13.92 -16.75 1.13
N CYS A 329 13.93 -15.43 0.91
CA CYS A 329 15.06 -14.73 0.29
C CYS A 329 16.36 -14.94 1.08
N SER A 330 16.32 -14.81 2.41
CA SER A 330 17.49 -15.05 3.27
C SER A 330 18.00 -16.49 3.16
N LYS A 331 17.11 -17.50 3.17
CA LYS A 331 17.50 -18.91 2.96
C LYS A 331 18.14 -19.16 1.58
N LEU A 332 17.70 -18.42 0.56
CA LEU A 332 18.24 -18.49 -0.80
C LEU A 332 19.48 -17.59 -1.02
N GLY A 333 19.95 -16.87 0.00
CA GLY A 333 21.09 -15.95 -0.12
C GLY A 333 20.79 -14.70 -0.97
N LEU A 334 19.51 -14.33 -1.09
CA LEU A 334 19.04 -13.17 -1.84
C LEU A 334 18.82 -11.97 -0.93
N GLY A 335 18.93 -10.78 -1.50
CA GLY A 335 18.54 -9.54 -0.84
C GLY A 335 17.05 -9.26 -1.05
N SER A 336 16.39 -8.66 -0.08
CA SER A 336 14.98 -8.24 -0.17
C SER A 336 14.74 -6.87 0.45
N PHE A 337 13.72 -6.16 -0.02
CA PHE A 337 13.34 -4.83 0.47
C PHE A 337 11.83 -4.62 0.48
N THR A 338 11.42 -3.57 1.18
CA THR A 338 10.11 -2.91 1.06
C THR A 338 10.37 -1.43 0.77
N ALA A 339 9.43 -0.75 0.13
CA ALA A 339 9.60 0.67 -0.22
C ALA A 339 8.30 1.44 0.00
N ALA A 340 8.39 2.77 0.11
CA ALA A 340 7.24 3.64 -0.11
C ALA A 340 6.70 3.42 -1.54
N ILE A 341 5.37 3.47 -1.71
CA ILE A 341 4.76 3.13 -3.01
C ILE A 341 3.65 4.08 -3.45
N ASN A 342 3.61 4.27 -4.76
CA ASN A 342 2.51 4.89 -5.49
C ASN A 342 1.42 3.84 -5.77
N HIS A 343 0.61 3.56 -4.74
CA HIS A 343 -0.46 2.56 -4.77
C HIS A 343 -1.36 2.70 -6.00
N SER A 344 -1.86 3.92 -6.25
CA SER A 344 -2.82 4.18 -7.32
C SER A 344 -2.22 3.94 -8.71
N ASN A 345 -0.94 4.27 -8.90
CA ASN A 345 -0.25 4.05 -10.16
C ASN A 345 0.01 2.56 -10.43
N ILE A 346 0.32 1.79 -9.39
CA ILE A 346 0.44 0.32 -9.51
C ILE A 346 -0.91 -0.29 -9.88
N GLU A 347 -1.98 0.12 -9.19
CA GLU A 347 -3.35 -0.35 -9.42
C GLU A 347 -3.83 -0.05 -10.84
N GLU A 348 -3.59 1.17 -11.33
CA GLU A 348 -3.92 1.59 -12.70
C GLU A 348 -3.14 0.79 -13.76
N GLU A 349 -1.84 0.57 -13.56
CA GLU A 349 -1.04 -0.17 -14.55
C GLU A 349 -1.43 -1.66 -14.63
N ILE A 350 -1.77 -2.27 -13.50
CA ILE A 350 -2.18 -3.68 -13.44
C ILE A 350 -3.64 -3.85 -13.89
N GLY A 351 -4.44 -2.78 -13.89
CA GLY A 351 -5.87 -2.82 -14.23
C GLY A 351 -6.76 -3.26 -13.07
N LEU A 352 -6.40 -2.92 -11.83
CA LEU A 352 -7.20 -3.22 -10.65
C LEU A 352 -8.36 -2.21 -10.50
N ASP A 353 -9.53 -2.71 -10.11
CA ASP A 353 -10.62 -1.87 -9.62
C ASP A 353 -10.38 -1.55 -8.13
N PRO A 354 -10.01 -0.30 -7.77
CA PRO A 354 -9.60 0.07 -6.42
C PRO A 354 -10.73 -0.03 -5.39
N TYR A 355 -11.97 -0.23 -5.82
CA TYR A 355 -13.12 -0.43 -4.93
C TYR A 355 -13.36 -1.92 -4.58
N LYS A 356 -12.79 -2.84 -5.36
CA LYS A 356 -12.87 -4.30 -5.15
C LYS A 356 -11.59 -4.89 -4.57
N GLN A 357 -10.46 -4.38 -5.03
CA GLN A 357 -9.14 -4.82 -4.58
C GLN A 357 -8.10 -3.71 -4.74
N GLY A 358 -7.07 -3.72 -3.91
CA GLY A 358 -6.02 -2.72 -4.00
C GLY A 358 -4.74 -3.17 -3.34
N VAL A 359 -3.64 -2.57 -3.79
CA VAL A 359 -2.31 -2.80 -3.24
C VAL A 359 -2.27 -2.22 -1.83
N VAL A 360 -1.71 -2.98 -0.89
CA VAL A 360 -1.51 -2.53 0.49
C VAL A 360 -0.04 -2.60 0.91
N MET A 361 0.78 -3.29 0.14
CA MET A 361 2.20 -3.48 0.42
C MET A 361 2.94 -3.85 -0.86
N MET A 362 4.22 -3.49 -0.91
CA MET A 362 5.16 -3.96 -1.93
C MET A 362 6.42 -4.46 -1.25
N ALA A 363 7.00 -5.51 -1.84
CA ALA A 363 8.34 -5.97 -1.51
C ALA A 363 9.09 -6.31 -2.80
N GLY A 364 10.41 -6.28 -2.80
CA GLY A 364 11.21 -6.73 -3.94
C GLY A 364 12.38 -7.57 -3.48
N CYS A 365 12.97 -8.30 -4.42
CA CYS A 365 14.17 -9.09 -4.16
C CYS A 365 15.07 -9.19 -5.39
N GLY A 366 16.33 -9.56 -5.14
CA GLY A 366 17.29 -9.82 -6.19
C GLY A 366 18.60 -10.38 -5.66
N ILE A 367 19.49 -10.70 -6.59
CA ILE A 367 20.84 -11.15 -6.28
C ILE A 367 21.63 -9.96 -5.77
N MET A 368 22.19 -10.05 -4.56
CA MET A 368 22.98 -8.96 -3.98
C MET A 368 24.28 -8.76 -4.75
N ASN A 369 24.65 -7.49 -4.95
CA ASN A 369 25.98 -7.14 -5.44
C ASN A 369 26.98 -7.14 -4.26
N PRO A 370 28.00 -8.02 -4.23
CA PRO A 370 28.97 -8.09 -3.14
C PRO A 370 29.87 -6.86 -3.04
N THR A 371 29.96 -6.06 -4.12
CA THR A 371 30.76 -4.84 -4.19
C THR A 371 29.88 -3.71 -4.72
N PRO A 372 28.96 -3.18 -3.89
CA PRO A 372 28.02 -2.15 -4.33
C PRO A 372 28.75 -0.84 -4.62
N LYS A 373 28.33 -0.13 -5.68
CA LYS A 373 28.84 1.23 -5.97
C LYS A 373 28.41 2.25 -4.92
N ILE A 374 27.24 2.04 -4.31
CA ILE A 374 26.68 2.85 -3.23
C ILE A 374 26.36 1.90 -2.09
N ASP A 375 27.03 2.06 -0.95
CA ASP A 375 26.79 1.24 0.22
C ASP A 375 25.61 1.82 1.03
N LEU A 376 24.42 1.27 0.78
CA LEU A 376 23.18 1.60 1.48
C LEU A 376 22.85 0.56 2.57
N GLU A 377 23.78 -0.36 2.85
CA GLU A 377 23.64 -1.38 3.90
C GLU A 377 24.55 -1.04 5.09
N PRO A 378 23.99 -0.62 6.23
CA PRO A 378 24.82 -0.40 7.41
C PRO A 378 25.40 -1.74 7.90
N LYS A 379 26.66 -1.71 8.33
CA LYS A 379 27.25 -2.81 9.09
C LYS A 379 26.65 -2.80 10.49
N PHE A 380 26.16 -3.96 10.93
CA PHE A 380 25.67 -4.14 12.29
C PHE A 380 26.79 -4.70 13.16
N ASP A 381 26.99 -4.09 14.32
CA ASP A 381 27.78 -4.68 15.38
C ASP A 381 27.00 -5.87 15.97
N SER A 382 27.67 -7.00 16.17
CA SER A 382 27.06 -8.13 16.86
C SER A 382 26.71 -7.72 18.28
N TYR A 383 25.50 -8.03 18.73
CA TYR A 383 25.12 -7.87 20.15
C TYR A 383 25.74 -8.97 21.02
N LEU A 384 26.31 -10.02 20.41
CA LEU A 384 27.00 -11.10 21.09
C LEU A 384 28.45 -10.67 21.35
N ASP A 385 28.69 -9.99 22.47
CA ASP A 385 29.95 -9.95 23.21
C ASP A 385 29.67 -10.04 24.72
#